data_AF-X1GQH5-F1
#
_entry.id   AF-X1GQH5-F1
#
_cell.length_a   1.000
_cell.length_b   1.000
_cell.length_c   1.000
_cell.angle_alpha   90.00
_cell.angle_beta   90.00
_cell.angle_gamma   90.00
#
_symmetry.space_group_name_H-M   'P 1'
#
loop_
_entity.id
_entity.type
_entity.pdbx_description
1 polymer ?
#
loop_
_entity_poly.entity_id
_entity_poly.type
_entity_poly.pdbx_seq_one_letter_code
_entity_poly.pdbx_strand_id
1 'polypeptide(L)'
;NKNKLDTLKEKFNSENLINIKIIKTEFKKSIPLADKSIDMVLLYDIFWYFSIEDIRLSVLLDEVYRTLKDNGLISVYPEHVDINKLKQKIINSNFILERELFNTIIHDNNLQKRHIWNFRKVLK
;
A
#
# COMPACT_ATOMS: atom_id res chain seq x y z
N ASN A 1 2.55 -0.98 18.78
CA ASN A 1 1.68 -0.25 17.82
C ASN A 1 0.51 0.54 18.41
N LYS A 2 -0.07 0.21 19.58
CA LYS A 2 -1.18 0.99 20.17
C LYS A 2 -0.85 2.49 20.32
N ASN A 3 0.29 2.80 20.93
CA ASN A 3 0.74 4.18 21.15
C ASN A 3 0.92 4.96 19.84
N LYS A 4 1.52 4.37 18.79
CA LYS A 4 1.70 5.03 17.49
C LYS A 4 0.36 5.41 16.83
N LEU A 5 -0.63 4.52 16.93
CA LEU A 5 -1.95 4.76 16.37
C LEU A 5 -2.72 5.84 17.14
N ASP A 6 -2.54 5.89 18.45
CA ASP A 6 -3.15 6.92 19.29
C ASP A 6 -2.50 8.29 19.03
N THR A 7 -1.17 8.37 18.87
CA THR A 7 -0.49 9.60 18.40
C THR A 7 -0.98 10.06 17.03
N LEU A 8 -1.22 9.14 16.08
CA LEU A 8 -1.80 9.50 14.78
C LEU A 8 -3.20 10.10 14.93
N LYS A 9 -4.03 9.53 15.81
CA LYS A 9 -5.37 10.08 16.12
C LYS A 9 -5.29 11.48 16.69
N GLU A 10 -4.45 11.67 17.70
CA GLU A 10 -4.24 12.98 18.31
C GLU A 10 -3.83 14.02 17.27
N LYS A 11 -2.91 13.66 16.38
CA LYS A 11 -2.44 14.54 15.30
C LYS A 11 -3.56 14.95 14.34
N PHE A 12 -4.31 14.00 13.78
CA PHE A 12 -5.34 14.38 12.82
C PHE A 12 -6.55 15.05 13.48
N ASN A 13 -6.81 14.77 14.76
CA ASN A 13 -7.83 15.47 15.55
C ASN A 13 -7.42 16.92 15.84
N SER A 14 -6.16 17.18 16.20
CA SER A 14 -5.66 18.55 16.42
C SER A 14 -5.64 19.38 15.13
N GLU A 15 -5.48 18.72 13.98
CA GLU A 15 -5.57 19.31 12.65
C GLU A 15 -7.02 19.38 12.10
N ASN A 16 -8.04 18.95 12.86
CA ASN A 16 -9.46 18.91 12.48
C ASN A 16 -9.75 18.15 11.16
N LEU A 17 -8.99 17.09 10.88
CA LEU A 17 -9.18 16.28 9.67
C LEU A 17 -10.32 15.26 9.89
N ILE A 18 -11.46 15.52 9.25
CA ILE A 18 -12.68 14.70 9.38
C ILE A 18 -12.77 13.53 8.40
N ASN A 19 -11.86 13.44 7.44
CA ASN A 19 -11.88 12.50 6.32
C ASN A 19 -10.93 11.29 6.52
N ILE A 20 -10.42 11.09 7.73
CA ILE A 20 -9.51 9.98 8.06
C ILE A 20 -10.25 8.96 8.91
N LYS A 21 -10.22 7.69 8.48
CA LYS A 21 -10.78 6.57 9.23
C LYS A 21 -9.71 5.51 9.48
N ILE A 22 -9.54 5.12 10.74
CA ILE A 22 -8.65 4.03 11.13
C ILE A 22 -9.40 2.71 11.11
N ILE A 23 -8.85 1.72 10.43
CA ILE A 23 -9.29 0.32 10.49
C ILE A 23 -8.26 -0.44 11.34
N LYS A 24 -8.60 -0.72 12.59
CA LYS A 24 -7.74 -1.51 13.49
C LYS A 24 -8.13 -2.97 13.40
N THR A 25 -7.53 -3.69 12.46
CA THR A 25 -7.69 -5.14 12.31
C THR A 25 -6.32 -5.80 12.12
N GLU A 26 -6.18 -7.03 12.60
CA GLU A 26 -5.07 -7.88 12.19
C GLU A 26 -5.38 -8.42 10.80
N PHE A 27 -4.54 -8.12 9.81
CA PHE A 27 -4.77 -8.62 8.46
C PHE A 27 -4.50 -10.12 8.42
N LYS A 28 -5.58 -10.91 8.35
CA LYS A 28 -5.52 -12.37 8.20
C LYS A 28 -5.87 -12.81 6.79
N LYS A 29 -6.94 -12.25 6.24
CA LYS A 29 -7.47 -12.65 4.94
C LYS A 29 -8.26 -11.57 4.22
N SER A 30 -8.97 -10.70 4.94
CA SER A 30 -9.79 -9.68 4.30
C SER A 30 -9.67 -8.29 4.91
N ILE A 31 -9.79 -7.29 4.05
CA ILE A 31 -9.91 -5.88 4.41
C ILE A 31 -11.42 -5.57 4.50
N PRO A 32 -11.93 -4.97 5.59
CA PRO A 32 -13.36 -4.70 5.79
C PRO A 32 -13.82 -3.48 4.98
N LEU A 33 -13.60 -3.53 3.67
CA LEU A 33 -14.00 -2.57 2.66
C LEU A 33 -14.72 -3.31 1.54
N ALA A 34 -15.72 -2.66 0.96
CA ALA A 34 -16.50 -3.22 -0.13
C ALA A 34 -15.64 -3.42 -1.39
N ASP A 35 -16.05 -4.35 -2.23
CA ASP A 35 -15.48 -4.54 -3.55
C ASP A 35 -15.58 -3.23 -4.35
N LYS A 36 -14.53 -2.95 -5.14
CA LYS A 36 -14.51 -1.78 -6.05
C LYS A 36 -14.91 -0.45 -5.39
N SER A 37 -14.48 -0.22 -4.16
CA SER A 37 -14.81 0.99 -3.38
C SER A 37 -13.67 2.00 -3.29
N ILE A 38 -12.43 1.57 -3.57
CA ILE A 38 -11.23 2.38 -3.36
C ILE A 38 -10.62 2.82 -4.70
N ASP A 39 -10.33 4.11 -4.83
CA ASP A 39 -9.68 4.67 -6.03
C ASP A 39 -8.17 4.39 -6.05
N MET A 40 -7.53 4.47 -4.89
CA MET A 40 -6.08 4.34 -4.75
C MET A 40 -5.67 3.66 -3.43
N VAL A 41 -4.64 2.81 -3.49
CA VAL A 41 -4.01 2.19 -2.31
C VAL A 41 -2.52 2.53 -2.27
N LEU A 42 -1.99 2.84 -1.09
CA LEU A 42 -0.57 3.09 -0.85
C LEU A 42 0.04 1.90 -0.09
N LEU A 43 1.02 1.24 -0.69
CA LEU A 43 1.80 0.14 -0.08
C LEU A 43 3.21 0.65 0.28
N TYR A 44 3.30 1.31 1.43
CA TYR A 44 4.51 2.04 1.87
C TYR A 44 5.05 1.46 3.17
N ASP A 45 6.34 1.10 3.17
CA ASP A 45 7.06 0.58 4.34
C ASP A 45 6.38 -0.66 4.99
N ILE A 46 5.85 -1.54 4.14
CA ILE A 46 5.15 -2.77 4.58
C ILE A 46 5.93 -4.05 4.28
N PHE A 47 6.97 -3.99 3.44
CA PHE A 47 7.63 -5.18 2.90
C PHE A 47 8.56 -5.88 3.90
N TRP A 48 8.95 -5.20 4.99
CA TRP A 48 9.53 -5.87 6.16
C TRP A 48 8.57 -6.86 6.83
N TYR A 49 7.26 -6.60 6.76
CA TYR A 49 6.23 -7.43 7.41
C TYR A 49 5.59 -8.43 6.42
N PHE A 50 5.50 -8.05 5.16
CA PHE A 50 5.01 -8.89 4.05
C PHE A 50 6.15 -9.12 3.05
N SER A 51 7.09 -10.02 3.37
CA SER A 51 8.19 -10.34 2.46
C SER A 51 7.69 -11.04 1.19
N ILE A 52 8.54 -11.17 0.17
CA ILE A 52 8.16 -11.79 -1.12
C ILE A 52 7.71 -13.24 -0.96
N GLU A 53 8.40 -13.97 -0.08
CA GLU A 53 8.19 -15.39 0.24
C GLU A 53 6.95 -15.60 1.10
N ASP A 54 6.46 -14.54 1.76
CA ASP A 54 5.29 -14.61 2.61
C ASP A 54 4.01 -14.72 1.76
N ILE A 55 3.26 -15.81 1.99
CA ILE A 55 1.96 -16.03 1.33
C ILE A 55 0.97 -14.88 1.61
N ARG A 56 1.10 -14.21 2.77
CA ARG A 56 0.24 -13.09 3.16
C ARG A 56 0.39 -11.90 2.21
N LEU A 57 1.53 -11.73 1.54
CA LEU A 57 1.69 -10.68 0.53
C LEU A 57 0.79 -10.95 -0.68
N SER A 58 0.69 -12.21 -1.14
CA SER A 58 -0.22 -12.57 -2.22
C SER A 58 -1.68 -12.34 -1.83
N VAL A 59 -2.07 -12.76 -0.61
CA VAL A 59 -3.42 -12.54 -0.07
C VAL A 59 -3.74 -11.04 0.05
N LEU A 60 -2.77 -10.23 0.46
CA LEU A 60 -2.91 -8.77 0.52
C LEU A 60 -3.12 -8.17 -0.87
N LEU A 61 -2.32 -8.57 -1.87
CA LEU A 61 -2.46 -8.07 -3.24
C LEU A 61 -3.82 -8.45 -3.84
N ASP A 62 -4.33 -9.65 -3.57
CA ASP A 62 -5.67 -10.07 -4.01
C ASP A 62 -6.78 -9.25 -3.34
N GLU A 63 -6.66 -8.94 -2.05
CA GLU A 63 -7.62 -8.09 -1.33
C GLU A 63 -7.55 -6.61 -1.77
N VAL A 64 -6.36 -6.11 -2.04
CA VAL A 64 -6.18 -4.78 -2.64
C VAL A 64 -6.81 -4.75 -4.03
N TYR A 65 -6.61 -5.80 -4.84
CA TYR A 65 -7.27 -5.93 -6.13
C TYR A 65 -8.81 -5.95 -5.98
N ARG A 66 -9.37 -6.72 -5.05
CA ARG A 66 -10.83 -6.78 -4.78
C ARG A 66 -11.40 -5.41 -4.43
N THR A 67 -10.74 -4.68 -3.52
CA THR A 67 -11.23 -3.39 -3.01
C THR A 67 -11.05 -2.24 -3.99
N LEU A 68 -10.05 -2.28 -4.88
CA LEU A 68 -9.83 -1.25 -5.89
C LEU A 68 -10.95 -1.22 -6.95
N LYS A 69 -11.39 -0.02 -7.29
CA LYS A 69 -12.29 0.25 -8.43
C LYS A 69 -11.66 -0.22 -9.74
N ASP A 70 -12.51 -0.37 -10.76
CA ASP A 70 -12.05 -0.57 -12.13
C ASP A 70 -11.21 0.66 -12.52
N ASN A 71 -9.99 0.44 -13.04
CA ASN A 71 -8.95 1.45 -13.28
C ASN A 71 -8.29 2.09 -12.04
N GLY A 72 -8.55 1.56 -10.84
CA GLY A 72 -7.89 1.97 -9.61
C GLY A 72 -6.38 1.73 -9.63
N LEU A 73 -5.66 2.42 -8.73
CA LEU A 73 -4.20 2.45 -8.71
C LEU A 73 -3.63 1.94 -7.38
N ILE A 74 -2.53 1.19 -7.45
CA ILE A 74 -1.64 1.03 -6.30
C ILE A 74 -0.39 1.90 -6.50
N SER A 75 0.03 2.60 -5.45
CA SER A 75 1.35 3.21 -5.37
C SER A 75 2.20 2.42 -4.38
N VAL A 76 3.42 2.11 -4.78
CA VAL A 76 4.31 1.18 -4.07
C VAL A 76 5.64 1.85 -3.80
N TYR A 77 6.07 1.82 -2.55
CA TYR A 77 7.43 2.22 -2.14
C TYR A 77 8.25 0.95 -1.82
N PRO A 78 9.08 0.47 -2.77
CA PRO A 78 9.66 -0.87 -2.75
C PRO A 78 11.01 -0.91 -2.01
N GLU A 79 11.02 -0.57 -0.73
CA GLU A 79 12.21 -0.71 0.13
C GLU A 79 12.27 -2.07 0.82
N HIS A 80 13.49 -2.46 1.20
CA HIS A 80 13.78 -3.63 2.04
C HIS A 80 13.33 -4.97 1.46
N VAL A 81 13.34 -5.08 0.13
CA VAL A 81 12.79 -6.20 -0.61
C VAL A 81 13.51 -6.34 -1.95
N ASP A 82 13.59 -7.55 -2.52
CA ASP A 82 14.11 -7.74 -3.88
C ASP A 82 13.16 -7.06 -4.88
N ILE A 83 13.60 -5.92 -5.40
CA ILE A 83 12.79 -5.05 -6.25
C ILE A 83 12.28 -5.77 -7.51
N ASN A 84 13.07 -6.66 -8.10
CA ASN A 84 12.71 -7.35 -9.34
C ASN A 84 11.64 -8.40 -9.08
N LYS A 85 11.82 -9.19 -8.01
CA LYS A 85 10.83 -10.19 -7.60
C LYS A 85 9.53 -9.54 -7.14
N LEU A 86 9.59 -8.43 -6.39
CA LEU A 86 8.39 -7.70 -5.98
C LEU A 86 7.62 -7.17 -7.19
N LYS A 87 8.31 -6.56 -8.15
CA LYS A 87 7.70 -6.03 -9.38
C LYS A 87 6.97 -7.13 -10.16
N GLN A 88 7.61 -8.28 -10.34
CA GLN A 88 6.99 -9.44 -10.99
C GLN A 88 5.79 -9.99 -10.20
N LYS A 89 5.90 -10.08 -8.87
CA LYS A 89 4.80 -10.55 -8.02
C LYS A 89 3.56 -9.66 -8.14
N ILE A 90 3.76 -8.33 -8.14
CA ILE A 90 2.68 -7.35 -8.35
C ILE A 90 2.05 -7.53 -9.73
N ILE A 91 2.87 -7.68 -10.78
CA ILE A 91 2.38 -7.88 -12.15
C ILE A 91 1.51 -9.14 -12.24
N ASN A 92 1.98 -10.25 -11.66
CA ASN A 92 1.25 -11.51 -11.61
C ASN A 92 -0.06 -11.43 -10.80
N SER A 93 -0.21 -10.41 -9.95
CA SER A 93 -1.45 -10.10 -9.23
C SER A 93 -2.43 -9.22 -10.05
N ASN A 94 -2.29 -9.17 -11.37
CA ASN A 94 -3.18 -8.46 -12.31
C ASN A 94 -3.06 -6.93 -12.22
N PHE A 95 -1.83 -6.47 -11.99
CA PHE A 95 -1.48 -5.07 -12.05
C PHE A 95 -0.51 -4.83 -13.20
N ILE A 96 -0.60 -3.68 -13.85
CA ILE A 96 0.34 -3.26 -14.88
C ILE A 96 1.07 -2.01 -14.41
N LEU A 97 2.40 -1.99 -14.55
CA LEU A 97 3.20 -0.81 -14.22
C LEU A 97 2.79 0.33 -15.14
N GLU A 98 2.23 1.40 -14.58
CA GLU A 98 1.86 2.60 -15.33
C GLU A 98 3.03 3.57 -15.40
N ARG A 99 3.70 3.79 -14.26
CA ARG A 99 4.82 4.72 -14.17
C ARG A 99 5.76 4.39 -13.03
N GLU A 100 6.98 4.84 -13.19
CA GLU A 100 8.02 4.85 -12.18
C GLU A 100 8.43 6.31 -11.95
N LEU A 101 8.33 6.74 -10.70
CA LEU A 101 8.61 8.11 -10.26
C LEU A 101 9.90 8.08 -9.45
N PHE A 102 10.81 9.00 -9.74
CA PHE A 102 12.02 9.19 -8.94
C PHE A 102 11.93 10.52 -8.20
N ASN A 103 11.42 10.48 -6.98
CA ASN A 103 11.07 11.68 -6.21
C ASN A 103 11.77 11.71 -4.86
N THR A 104 11.87 12.91 -4.29
CA THR A 104 12.30 13.10 -2.91
C THR A 104 11.18 12.68 -1.97
N ILE A 105 11.47 11.75 -1.07
CA ILE A 105 10.58 11.33 0.00
C ILE A 105 11.26 11.46 1.36
N ILE A 106 10.46 11.51 2.42
CA ILE A 106 10.95 11.44 3.79
C ILE A 106 11.02 9.96 4.19
N HIS A 107 12.22 9.50 4.52
CA HIS A 107 12.47 8.16 5.06
C HIS A 107 13.53 8.27 6.16
N ASP A 108 13.24 7.72 7.34
CA ASP A 108 14.05 7.88 8.56
C ASP A 108 14.42 9.33 8.88
N ASN A 109 13.43 10.23 8.83
CA ASN A 109 13.56 11.69 9.03
C ASN A 109 14.54 12.40 8.07
N ASN A 110 14.98 11.73 7.01
CA ASN A 110 15.87 12.29 6.00
C ASN A 110 15.16 12.40 4.64
N LEU A 111 15.50 13.44 3.89
CA LEU A 111 15.06 13.59 2.51
C LEU A 111 15.94 12.74 1.60
N GLN A 112 15.34 11.77 0.93
CA GLN A 112 16.06 10.85 0.06
C GLN A 112 15.35 10.74 -1.28
N LYS A 113 16.11 10.72 -2.39
CA LYS A 113 15.54 10.40 -3.70
C LYS A 113 15.33 8.90 -3.80
N ARG A 114 14.11 8.50 -4.14
CA ARG A 114 13.71 7.09 -4.20
C ARG A 114 12.71 6.84 -5.31
N HIS A 115 12.63 5.56 -5.67
CA HIS A 115 11.68 5.06 -6.65
C HIS A 115 10.33 4.81 -5.99
N ILE A 116 9.27 5.33 -6.61
CA ILE A 116 7.88 4.97 -6.32
C ILE A 116 7.31 4.39 -7.61
N TRP A 117 6.61 3.27 -7.49
CA TRP A 117 5.96 2.64 -8.64
C TRP A 117 4.46 2.76 -8.53
N ASN A 118 3.82 3.21 -9.59
CA ASN A 118 2.38 3.20 -9.68
C ASN A 118 1.96 2.10 -10.66
N PHE A 119 1.04 1.25 -10.23
CA PHE A 119 0.45 0.22 -11.06
C PHE A 119 -1.06 0.41 -11.18
N ARG A 120 -1.59 0.16 -12.36
CA ARG A 120 -3.02 0.13 -12.63
C ARG A 120 -3.56 -1.27 -12.44
N LYS A 121 -4.77 -1.37 -11.88
CA LYS A 121 -5.56 -2.60 -11.89
C LYS A 121 -5.95 -2.96 -13.33
N VAL A 122 -5.65 -4.18 -13.76
CA VAL A 122 -6.10 -4.74 -15.05
C VAL A 122 -7.39 -5.51 -14.81
N LEU A 123 -8.39 -5.31 -15.66
CA LEU A 123 -9.62 -6.11 -15.59
C LEU A 123 -9.30 -7.55 -16.01
N LYS A 124 -9.66 -8.51 -15.15
CA LYS A 124 -9.70 -9.93 -15.49
C LYS A 124 -10.83 -10.23 -16.46
#